data_AF-A0A971NJ14-F1
#
_entry.id   AF-A0A971NJ14-F1
#
_cell.length_a   1.000
_cell.length_b   1.000
_cell.length_c   1.000
_cell.angle_alpha   90.00
_cell.angle_beta   90.00
_cell.angle_gamma   90.00
#
_symmetry.space_group_name_H-M   'P 1'
#
loop_
_entity.id
_entity.type
_entity.pdbx_description
1 polymer ?
#
loop_
_entity_poly.entity_id
_entity_poly.type
_entity_poly.pdbx_seq_one_letter_code
_entity_poly.pdbx_strand_id
1 'polypeptide(L)' 'MSIKSIYKNVAKSYGVSVAEVKRDMQAAIKQAYQKPDKSEAERAMQKSLPCSGKIPTPEEFILFAAQEAREKL' A
#
# COMPACT_ATOMS: atom_id res chain seq x y z
N MET A 1 -5.77 -15.92 2.32
CA MET A 1 -4.97 -15.70 1.10
C MET A 1 -3.62 -15.14 1.52
N SER A 2 -2.48 -15.56 0.95
CA SER A 2 -1.16 -15.04 1.34
C SER A 2 -0.79 -13.79 0.53
N ILE A 3 0.02 -12.89 1.09
CA ILE A 3 0.46 -11.68 0.36
C ILE A 3 1.26 -12.01 -0.90
N LYS A 4 2.05 -13.08 -0.85
CA LYS A 4 2.78 -13.61 -2.01
C LYS A 4 1.82 -14.05 -3.12
N SER A 5 0.69 -14.65 -2.76
CA SER A 5 -0.34 -15.07 -3.72
C SER A 5 -1.03 -13.86 -4.35
N ILE A 6 -1.28 -12.79 -3.58
CA ILE A 6 -1.88 -11.54 -4.09
C ILE A 6 -0.99 -10.93 -5.18
N TYR A 7 0.31 -10.76 -4.89
CA TYR A 7 1.24 -10.21 -5.89
C TYR A 7 1.29 -11.04 -7.17
N LYS A 8 1.33 -12.38 -7.05
CA LYS A 8 1.35 -13.28 -8.21
C LYS A 8 0.08 -13.16 -9.05
N ASN A 9 -1.08 -13.04 -8.40
CA ASN A 9 -2.35 -12.90 -9.09
C ASN A 9 -2.43 -11.58 -9.85
N VAL A 10 -2.06 -10.45 -9.22
CA VAL A 10 -2.01 -9.14 -9.87
C VAL A 10 -1.04 -9.17 -11.05
N ALA A 11 0.19 -9.65 -10.82
CA ALA A 11 1.21 -9.78 -11.86
C ALA A 11 0.68 -10.56 -13.09
N LYS A 12 0.04 -11.71 -12.85
CA LYS A 12 -0.56 -12.54 -13.91
C LYS A 12 -1.70 -11.81 -14.64
N SER A 13 -2.60 -11.15 -13.93
CA SER A 13 -3.74 -10.47 -14.53
C SER A 13 -3.35 -9.32 -15.45
N TYR A 14 -2.24 -8.64 -15.15
CA TYR A 14 -1.76 -7.49 -15.92
C TYR A 14 -0.58 -7.82 -16.85
N GLY A 15 -0.13 -9.08 -16.91
CA GLY A 15 0.97 -9.49 -17.77
C GLY A 15 2.34 -8.90 -17.39
N VAL A 16 2.53 -8.56 -16.10
CA VAL A 16 3.75 -7.95 -15.56
C VAL A 16 4.43 -8.87 -14.55
N SER A 17 5.64 -8.54 -14.12
CA SER A 17 6.33 -9.27 -13.05
C SER A 17 5.88 -8.86 -11.65
N VAL A 18 6.05 -9.75 -10.67
CA VAL A 18 5.84 -9.43 -9.25
C VAL A 18 6.73 -8.27 -8.78
N ALA A 19 7.94 -8.17 -9.35
CA ALA A 19 8.86 -7.09 -9.03
C ALA A 19 8.32 -5.72 -9.49
N GLU A 20 7.73 -5.66 -10.69
CA GLU A 20 7.10 -4.45 -11.19
C GLU A 20 5.89 -4.05 -10.34
N VAL A 21 5.03 -5.00 -9.98
CA VAL A 21 3.90 -4.72 -9.07
C VAL A 21 4.38 -4.09 -7.77
N LYS A 22 5.40 -4.67 -7.14
CA LYS A 22 5.96 -4.14 -5.89
C LYS A 22 6.58 -2.76 -6.06
N ARG A 23 7.35 -2.56 -7.14
CA ARG A 23 8.01 -1.29 -7.46
C ARG A 23 6.97 -0.19 -7.64
N ASP A 24 5.94 -0.46 -8.44
CA ASP A 24 4.94 0.54 -8.81
C ASP A 24 4.03 0.86 -7.62
N MET A 25 3.67 -0.14 -6.80
CA MET A 25 3.00 0.09 -5.52
C MET A 25 3.84 0.96 -4.57
N GLN A 26 5.13 0.65 -4.40
CA GLN A 26 6.01 1.43 -3.54
C GLN A 26 6.15 2.87 -4.05
N ALA A 27 6.21 3.07 -5.37
CA ALA A 27 6.26 4.39 -5.99
C ALA A 27 4.98 5.20 -5.71
N ALA A 28 3.80 4.57 -5.84
CA ALA A 28 2.52 5.20 -5.54
C ALA A 28 2.40 5.60 -4.06
N ILE A 29 2.79 4.70 -3.14
CA ILE A 29 2.83 4.99 -1.69
C ILE A 29 3.76 6.17 -1.42
N LYS A 30 4.97 6.15 -2.00
CA LYS A 30 5.94 7.24 -1.84
C LYS A 30 5.39 8.57 -2.35
N GLN A 31 4.74 8.57 -3.51
CA GLN A 31 4.11 9.76 -4.08
C GLN A 31 3.03 10.32 -3.13
N ALA A 32 2.17 9.46 -2.58
CA ALA A 32 1.15 9.87 -1.61
C ALA A 32 1.75 10.46 -0.32
N TYR A 33 2.86 9.89 0.17
CA TYR A 33 3.57 10.39 1.34
C TYR A 33 4.44 11.62 1.08
N GLN A 34 4.81 11.90 -0.17
CA GLN A 34 5.63 13.06 -0.55
C GLN A 34 4.80 14.22 -1.14
N LYS A 35 3.50 14.03 -1.36
CA LYS A 35 2.58 15.10 -1.75
C LYS A 35 2.72 16.30 -0.79
N PRO A 36 2.98 17.53 -1.28
CA PRO A 36 3.15 18.71 -0.43
C PRO A 36 1.83 19.14 0.22
N ASP A 37 0.76 19.19 -0.57
CA ASP A 37 -0.54 19.72 -0.16
C ASP A 37 -1.50 18.62 0.30
N LYS A 38 -1.11 17.91 1.36
CA LYS A 38 -1.99 16.92 2.00
C LYS A 38 -3.01 17.60 2.87
N SER A 39 -4.27 17.22 2.69
CA SER A 39 -5.36 17.51 3.62
C SER A 39 -5.11 16.91 5.00
N GLU A 40 -5.77 17.46 6.02
CA GLU A 40 -5.68 16.94 7.39
C GLU A 40 -6.15 15.47 7.48
N ALA A 41 -7.18 15.10 6.71
CA ALA A 41 -7.65 13.71 6.64
C ALA A 41 -6.58 12.76 6.07
N GLU A 42 -5.89 13.16 4.99
CA GLU A 42 -4.78 12.37 4.44
C GLU A 42 -3.64 12.22 5.45
N ARG A 43 -3.30 13.30 6.18
CA ARG A 43 -2.26 13.26 7.22
C ARG A 43 -2.64 12.36 8.39
N ALA A 44 -3.88 12.43 8.86
CA ALA A 44 -4.38 11.60 9.94
C ALA A 44 -4.34 10.11 9.57
N MET A 45 -4.83 9.76 8.39
CA MET A 45 -4.79 8.38 7.87
C MET A 45 -3.35 7.87 7.68
N GLN A 46 -2.44 8.71 7.17
CA GLN A 46 -1.04 8.32 7.00
C GLN A 46 -0.30 8.10 8.33
N LYS A 47 -0.75 8.76 9.42
CA LYS A 47 -0.22 8.57 10.77
C LYS A 47 -0.78 7.34 11.48
N SER A 48 -2.01 6.91 11.14
CA SER A 48 -2.62 5.70 11.73
C SER A 48 -2.06 4.41 11.14
N LEU A 49 -1.48 4.48 9.93
CA LEU A 49 -0.78 3.37 9.28
C LEU A 49 0.41 2.90 10.13
N PRO A 50 0.44 1.62 10.57
CA PRO A 50 1.61 1.06 11.24
C PRO A 50 2.79 1.04 10.27
N CYS A 51 3.82 1.84 10.56
CA CYS A 51 5.01 1.93 9.73
C CYS A 51 6.25 1.79 10.59
N SER A 52 7.11 0.83 10.26
CA SER A 52 8.42 0.67 10.89
C SER A 52 9.42 1.78 10.50
N GLY A 53 9.10 2.59 9.49
CA GLY A 53 9.92 3.69 8.98
C GLY A 53 9.13 4.99 8.71
N LYS A 54 9.58 5.79 7.73
CA LYS A 54 8.92 7.05 7.34
C LYS A 54 7.83 6.88 6.26
N ILE A 55 7.99 5.86 5.42
CA ILE A 55 7.08 5.54 4.32
C ILE A 55 6.84 4.04 4.40
N PRO A 56 5.59 3.57 4.41
CA PRO A 56 5.30 2.15 4.56
C PRO A 56 5.74 1.36 3.33
N THR A 57 6.06 0.11 3.59
CA THR A 57 6.25 -0.91 2.56
C THR A 57 4.89 -1.30 1.95
N PRO A 58 4.88 -1.88 0.73
CA PRO A 58 3.65 -2.38 0.14
C PRO A 58 2.98 -3.44 1.02
N GLU A 59 3.75 -4.27 1.73
CA GLU A 59 3.23 -5.26 2.66
C GLU A 59 2.52 -4.66 3.87
N GLU A 60 3.13 -3.67 4.55
CA GLU A 60 2.50 -2.93 5.66
C GLU A 60 1.20 -2.26 5.19
N PHE A 61 1.22 -1.64 4.01
CA PHE A 61 0.06 -0.97 3.44
C PHE A 61 -1.09 -1.94 3.12
N ILE A 62 -0.81 -3.07 2.48
CA ILE A 62 -1.84 -4.08 2.15
C ILE A 62 -2.49 -4.62 3.42
N LEU A 63 -1.70 -4.91 4.47
CA LEU A 63 -2.23 -5.43 5.73
C LEU A 63 -3.17 -4.43 6.41
N PHE A 64 -2.75 -3.17 6.50
CA PHE A 64 -3.58 -2.11 7.06
C PHE A 64 -4.86 -1.89 6.24
N ALA A 65 -4.74 -1.79 4.92
CA ALA A 65 -5.89 -1.59 4.04
C ALA A 65 -6.90 -2.75 4.14
N ALA A 66 -6.41 -3.99 4.26
CA ALA A 66 -7.27 -5.16 4.46
C ALA A 66 -7.99 -5.14 5.82
N GLN A 67 -7.31 -4.67 6.88
CA GLN A 67 -7.93 -4.50 8.20
C GLN A 67 -9.00 -3.40 8.18
N GLU A 68 -8.68 -2.22 7.66
CA GLU A 68 -9.64 -1.11 7.51
C GLU A 68 -10.87 -1.52 6.69
N ALA A 69 -10.68 -2.28 5.62
CA ALA A 69 -11.78 -2.78 4.81
C ALA A 69 -12.67 -3.76 5.59
N ARG A 70 -12.09 -4.58 6.45
CA ARG A 70 -12.83 -5.53 7.29
C ARG A 70 -13.61 -4.85 8.40
N GLU A 71 -13.08 -3.77 8.98
CA GLU A 71 -13.74 -3.03 10.06
C GLU A 71 -14.89 -2.14 9.55
N LYS A 72 -14.89 -1.80 8.25
CA LYS A 72 -15.94 -1.03 7.58
C LYS A 72 -17.02 -1.87 6.90
N LEU A 73 -16.88 -3.20 6.93
CA LEU A 73 -17.86 -4.19 6.45
C LEU A 73 -18.69 -4.73 7.62
#